data_AF-A0A1F5YX81-F1
#
_entry.id   AF-A0A1F5YX81-F1
#
_cell.length_a   1.000
_cell.length_b   1.000
_cell.length_c   1.000
_cell.angle_alpha   90.00
_cell.angle_beta   90.00
_cell.angle_gamma   90.00
#
_symmetry.space_group_name_H-M   'P 1'
#
loop_
_entity.id
_entity.type
_entity.pdbx_description
1 polymer ?
#
loop_
_entity_poly.entity_id
_entity_poly.type
_entity_poly.pdbx_seq_one_letter_code
_entity_poly.pdbx_strand_id
1 'polypeptide(L)'
;MIFNPSLVGSWGEENDGWNFQKAKGNVYSVTFLLKWGDMGGGSDRSDTLNLEGRLIQLGSYMFMDVTSRESDIKDFLAVPVHVFLRLSLEGDSLGIAFMDDSWLEDIIEQNKEPIKHELLNGSDILLTASPKELQQLVLKYADDKKAFDIEYCHRPN
;
A
#
# COMPACT_ATOMS: atom_id res chain seq x y z
N MET A 1 3.55 11.69 -10.74
CA MET A 1 4.48 10.76 -10.05
C MET A 1 5.80 11.46 -9.83
N ILE A 2 6.35 11.34 -8.63
CA ILE A 2 7.60 11.98 -8.21
C ILE A 2 8.61 10.92 -7.75
N PHE A 3 9.86 11.32 -7.55
CA PHE A 3 10.86 10.49 -6.90
C PHE A 3 11.43 11.27 -5.70
N ASN A 4 11.27 10.70 -4.51
CA ASN A 4 11.86 11.17 -3.26
C ASN A 4 13.05 10.25 -2.88
N PRO A 5 14.31 10.72 -2.95
CA PRO A 5 15.48 9.93 -2.59
C PRO A 5 15.53 9.58 -1.09
N SER A 6 14.91 10.37 -0.21
CA SER A 6 14.91 10.10 1.23
C SER A 6 14.10 8.86 1.61
N LEU A 7 13.20 8.40 0.74
CA LEU A 7 12.45 7.15 0.95
C LEU A 7 13.31 5.90 0.71
N VAL A 8 14.39 6.02 -0.08
CA VAL A 8 15.27 4.89 -0.42
C VAL A 8 15.98 4.38 0.84
N GLY A 9 15.90 3.08 1.08
CA GLY A 9 16.47 2.43 2.26
C GLY A 9 15.57 1.32 2.80
N SER A 10 16.02 0.73 3.91
CA SER A 10 15.23 -0.20 4.72
C SER A 10 14.55 0.54 5.88
N TRP A 11 13.35 0.11 6.21
CA TRP A 11 12.52 0.65 7.28
C TRP A 11 11.88 -0.52 8.03
N GLY A 12 11.89 -0.50 9.35
CA GLY A 12 11.43 -1.61 10.18
C GLY A 12 12.53 -2.63 10.49
N GLU A 13 12.11 -3.81 10.91
CA GLU A 13 12.98 -4.91 11.32
C GLU A 13 13.36 -5.82 10.16
N GLU A 14 14.35 -6.70 10.38
CA GLU A 14 14.87 -7.63 9.36
C GLU A 14 13.79 -8.57 8.79
N ASN A 15 12.75 -8.90 9.56
CA ASN A 15 11.70 -9.84 9.15
C ASN A 15 10.32 -9.19 9.03
N ASP A 16 10.20 -7.89 9.33
CA ASP A 16 8.95 -7.14 9.35
C ASP A 16 9.25 -5.69 9.03
N GLY A 17 9.12 -5.36 7.75
CA GLY A 17 9.65 -4.10 7.25
C GLY A 17 9.56 -3.94 5.75
N TRP A 18 10.06 -2.78 5.32
CA TRP A 18 9.96 -2.27 3.97
C TRP A 18 11.33 -1.89 3.44
N ASN A 19 11.61 -2.29 2.20
CA ASN A 19 12.78 -1.84 1.48
C ASN A 19 12.37 -1.12 0.18
N PHE A 20 12.84 0.10 0.01
CA PHE A 20 12.60 0.90 -1.19
C PHE A 20 13.92 1.11 -1.92
N GLN A 21 13.96 0.71 -3.19
CA GLN A 21 15.12 0.93 -4.07
C GLN A 21 14.70 1.71 -5.29
N LYS A 22 15.60 2.57 -5.78
CA LYS A 22 15.38 3.25 -7.06
C LYS A 22 15.43 2.23 -8.20
N ALA A 23 14.36 2.16 -8.98
CA ALA A 23 14.31 1.45 -10.25
C ALA A 23 14.48 2.44 -11.42
N LYS A 24 13.95 2.10 -12.60
CA LYS A 24 14.06 2.96 -13.79
C LYS A 24 13.15 4.20 -13.66
N GLY A 25 13.73 5.38 -13.88
CA GLY A 25 12.97 6.64 -13.83
C GLY A 25 12.50 7.00 -12.42
N ASN A 26 11.19 7.25 -12.27
CA ASN A 26 10.53 7.58 -11.00
C ASN A 26 9.83 6.36 -10.35
N VAL A 27 10.25 5.15 -10.72
CA VAL A 27 9.71 3.89 -10.19
C VAL A 27 10.59 3.39 -9.05
N TYR A 28 9.96 2.80 -8.05
CA TYR A 28 10.59 2.10 -6.94
C TYR A 28 10.47 0.59 -7.15
N SER A 29 11.53 -0.14 -6.84
CA SER A 29 11.40 -1.55 -6.46
C SER A 29 11.08 -1.56 -4.98
N VAL A 30 9.93 -2.12 -4.60
CA VAL A 30 9.46 -2.17 -3.22
C VAL A 30 9.46 -3.62 -2.78
N THR A 31 10.15 -3.91 -1.68
CA THR A 31 10.10 -5.21 -1.05
C THR A 31 9.43 -5.07 0.31
N PHE A 32 8.39 -5.87 0.55
CA PHE A 32 7.66 -5.90 1.81
C PHE A 32 7.81 -7.29 2.44
N LEU A 33 8.26 -7.32 3.70
CA LEU A 33 8.47 -8.53 4.48
C LEU A 33 7.31 -8.71 5.45
N LEU A 34 6.58 -9.82 5.27
CA LEU A 34 5.40 -10.17 6.06
C LEU A 34 5.76 -11.26 7.06
N LYS A 35 5.60 -11.02 8.38
CA LYS A 35 5.55 -12.10 9.37
C LYS A 35 4.15 -12.71 9.38
N TRP A 36 4.05 -13.99 9.00
CA TRP A 36 2.76 -14.69 8.98
C TRP A 36 2.19 -14.98 10.39
N GLY A 37 3.03 -14.91 11.42
CA GLY A 37 2.64 -15.15 12.81
C GLY A 37 1.52 -14.23 13.32
N ASP A 38 1.41 -13.03 12.76
CA ASP A 38 0.39 -12.03 13.14
C ASP A 38 -0.97 -12.27 12.46
N MET A 39 -1.05 -13.17 11.46
CA MET A 39 -2.30 -13.57 10.79
C MET A 39 -2.86 -14.92 11.30
N GLY A 40 -2.44 -15.38 12.49
CA GLY A 40 -3.04 -16.55 13.16
C GLY A 40 -2.64 -17.93 12.60
N GLY A 41 -1.70 -18.00 11.66
CA GLY A 41 -1.12 -19.25 11.17
C GLY A 41 0.14 -19.60 11.95
N GLY A 42 0.09 -20.64 12.78
CA GLY A 42 1.14 -21.03 13.74
C GLY A 42 2.46 -21.57 13.15
N SER A 43 3.05 -20.87 12.19
CA SER A 43 4.41 -21.12 11.71
C SER A 43 5.18 -19.81 11.54
N ASP A 44 6.38 -19.74 12.12
CA ASP A 44 7.38 -18.68 11.87
C ASP A 44 7.83 -18.75 10.40
N ARG A 45 7.00 -18.23 9.49
CA ARG A 45 7.35 -18.02 8.09
C ARG A 45 7.28 -16.53 7.77
N SER A 46 8.35 -16.02 7.18
CA SER A 46 8.38 -14.70 6.58
C SER A 46 8.15 -14.84 5.08
N ASP A 47 7.12 -14.20 4.54
CA ASP A 47 6.93 -14.08 3.10
C ASP A 47 7.47 -12.73 2.61
N THR A 48 7.99 -12.71 1.38
CA THR A 48 8.54 -11.50 0.76
C THR A 48 7.73 -11.15 -0.48
N LEU A 49 7.16 -9.95 -0.51
CA LEU A 49 6.44 -9.43 -1.66
C LEU A 49 7.31 -8.44 -2.42
N ASN A 50 7.52 -8.69 -3.72
CA ASN A 50 8.24 -7.77 -4.61
C ASN A 50 7.26 -7.02 -5.50
N LEU A 51 7.24 -5.70 -5.36
CA LEU A 51 6.28 -4.81 -6.00
C LEU A 51 6.99 -3.71 -6.78
N GLU A 52 6.31 -3.15 -7.79
CA GLU A 52 6.72 -1.88 -8.39
C GLU A 52 5.91 -0.74 -7.78
N GLY A 53 6.58 0.22 -7.17
CA GLY A 53 5.97 1.38 -6.53
C GLY A 53 6.10 2.66 -7.35
N ARG A 54 5.04 3.45 -7.40
CA ARG A 54 5.00 4.78 -8.01
C ARG A 54 4.55 5.79 -6.97
N LEU A 55 5.44 6.70 -6.61
CA LEU A 55 5.17 7.72 -5.60
C LEU A 55 4.35 8.88 -6.21
N ILE A 56 3.29 9.27 -5.52
CA ILE A 56 2.34 10.30 -5.93
C ILE A 56 2.22 11.31 -4.79
N GLN A 57 2.43 12.59 -5.11
CA GLN A 57 2.17 13.70 -4.19
C GLN A 57 0.83 14.33 -4.55
N LEU A 58 -0.12 14.34 -3.61
CA LEU A 58 -1.44 14.95 -3.75
C LEU A 58 -1.61 15.98 -2.63
N GLY A 59 -1.41 17.27 -2.96
CA GLY A 59 -1.38 18.32 -1.94
C GLY A 59 -0.26 18.08 -0.92
N SER A 60 -0.58 18.03 0.36
CA SER A 60 0.34 17.70 1.46
C SER A 60 0.54 16.19 1.68
N TYR A 61 -0.23 15.33 1.01
CA TYR A 61 -0.19 13.88 1.22
C TYR A 61 0.68 13.18 0.20
N MET A 62 1.36 12.14 0.67
CA MET A 62 2.17 11.26 -0.15
C MET A 62 1.49 9.89 -0.20
N PHE A 63 1.30 9.36 -1.40
CA PHE A 63 0.75 8.05 -1.63
C PHE A 63 1.70 7.23 -2.51
N MET A 64 1.75 5.92 -2.28
CA MET A 64 2.44 4.98 -3.15
C MET A 64 1.40 4.09 -3.82
N ASP A 65 1.37 4.12 -5.14
CA ASP A 65 0.66 3.12 -5.94
C ASP A 65 1.63 1.95 -6.19
N VAL A 66 1.39 0.82 -5.53
CA VAL A 66 2.17 -0.40 -5.69
C VAL A 66 1.42 -1.44 -6.53
N THR A 67 2.13 -2.07 -7.45
CA THR A 67 1.58 -3.12 -8.31
C THR A 67 2.47 -4.35 -8.24
N SER A 68 1.87 -5.53 -8.10
CA SER A 68 2.60 -6.81 -8.20
C SER A 68 3.06 -7.06 -9.64
N ARG A 69 4.22 -7.69 -9.80
CA ARG A 69 4.62 -8.31 -11.08
C ARG A 69 4.03 -9.72 -11.14
N GLU A 70 3.48 -10.09 -12.29
CA GLU A 70 2.57 -11.22 -12.58
C GLU A 70 2.95 -12.63 -12.07
N SER A 71 4.07 -12.84 -11.36
CA SER A 71 4.55 -14.16 -10.94
C SER A 71 4.66 -14.41 -9.43
N ASP A 72 4.62 -13.38 -8.58
CA ASP A 72 5.19 -13.52 -7.22
C ASP A 72 4.15 -13.76 -6.11
N ILE A 73 2.85 -13.77 -6.42
CA ILE A 73 1.81 -13.87 -5.37
C ILE A 73 0.69 -14.80 -5.83
N LYS A 74 0.76 -16.06 -5.39
CA LYS A 74 -0.26 -17.07 -5.72
C LYS A 74 -1.60 -16.84 -5.04
N ASP A 75 -1.66 -16.10 -3.92
CA ASP A 75 -2.85 -16.06 -3.08
C ASP A 75 -3.39 -14.64 -2.72
N PHE A 76 -2.66 -13.55 -3.00
CA PHE A 76 -3.06 -12.18 -2.62
C PHE A 76 -3.21 -11.20 -3.80
N LEU A 77 -2.44 -11.35 -4.89
CA LEU A 77 -2.41 -10.43 -6.04
C LEU A 77 -2.26 -11.19 -7.37
N ALA A 78 -3.11 -12.19 -7.61
CA ALA A 78 -3.10 -13.01 -8.84
C ALA A 78 -3.51 -12.23 -10.12
N VAL A 79 -4.01 -11.01 -9.95
CA VAL A 79 -4.28 -10.01 -10.99
C VAL A 79 -3.37 -8.81 -10.70
N PRO A 80 -2.88 -8.03 -11.69
CA PRO A 80 -2.18 -6.78 -11.40
C PRO A 80 -3.11 -5.81 -10.67
N VAL A 81 -3.09 -5.84 -9.35
CA VAL A 81 -3.90 -4.97 -8.50
C VAL A 81 -3.07 -3.77 -8.08
N HIS A 82 -3.61 -2.58 -8.32
CA HIS A 82 -3.08 -1.35 -7.77
C HIS A 82 -3.47 -1.28 -6.29
N VAL A 83 -2.47 -1.31 -5.40
CA VAL A 83 -2.67 -1.05 -3.97
C VAL A 83 -2.16 0.35 -3.67
N PHE A 84 -3.01 1.18 -3.07
CA PHE A 84 -2.64 2.53 -2.65
C PHE A 84 -2.26 2.54 -1.18
N LEU A 85 -1.04 2.95 -0.88
CA LEU A 85 -0.53 3.15 0.46
C LEU A 85 -0.45 4.66 0.74
N ARG A 86 -0.90 5.10 1.91
CA ARG A 86 -0.56 6.44 2.41
C ARG A 86 0.80 6.38 3.08
N LEU A 87 1.65 7.34 2.77
CA LEU A 87 2.99 7.47 3.35
C LEU A 87 3.14 8.79 4.10
N SER A 88 3.86 8.76 5.22
CA SER A 88 4.39 9.94 5.91
C SER A 88 5.88 9.73 6.15
N LEU A 89 6.72 10.71 5.83
CA LEU A 89 8.16 10.59 6.01
C LEU A 89 8.67 11.76 6.84
N GLU A 90 9.22 11.45 8.01
CA GLU A 90 9.72 12.42 8.98
C GLU A 90 11.10 11.97 9.50
N GLY A 91 12.15 12.45 8.83
CA GLY A 91 13.53 12.04 9.14
C GLY A 91 13.75 10.55 8.92
N ASP A 92 14.09 9.83 9.99
CA ASP A 92 14.30 8.38 10.00
C ASP A 92 13.05 7.58 10.42
N SER A 93 11.87 8.23 10.39
CA SER A 93 10.56 7.61 10.61
C SER A 93 9.73 7.58 9.33
N LEU A 94 9.24 6.41 8.96
CA LEU A 94 8.33 6.19 7.84
C LEU A 94 6.99 5.67 8.39
N GLY A 95 5.96 6.49 8.25
CA GLY A 95 4.57 6.11 8.43
C GLY A 95 4.01 5.48 7.15
N ILE A 96 3.33 4.34 7.27
CA ILE A 96 2.65 3.63 6.17
C ILE A 96 1.25 3.25 6.64
N ALA A 97 0.25 3.45 5.78
CA ALA A 97 -1.08 2.90 5.98
C ALA A 97 -1.57 2.26 4.68
N PHE A 98 -2.08 1.04 4.77
CA PHE A 98 -2.98 0.50 3.76
C PHE A 98 -4.32 1.22 3.87
N MET A 99 -5.10 1.19 2.79
CA MET A 99 -6.52 1.51 2.89
C MET A 99 -7.20 0.40 3.68
N ASP A 100 -8.02 0.76 4.66
CA ASP A 100 -8.78 -0.20 5.45
C ASP A 100 -9.92 -0.81 4.62
N ASP A 101 -9.94 -2.13 4.50
CA ASP A 101 -10.88 -2.87 3.65
C ASP A 101 -12.32 -2.76 4.19
N SER A 102 -12.52 -2.83 5.51
CA SER A 102 -13.84 -2.71 6.13
C SER A 102 -14.41 -1.30 5.96
N TRP A 103 -13.57 -0.28 6.08
CA TRP A 103 -13.94 1.10 5.77
C TRP A 103 -14.31 1.27 4.30
N LEU A 104 -13.55 0.65 3.38
CA LEU A 104 -13.83 0.70 1.95
C LEU A 104 -15.16 0.04 1.60
N GLU A 105 -15.43 -1.13 2.20
CA GLU A 105 -16.72 -1.83 2.10
C GLU A 105 -17.86 -0.94 2.58
N ASP A 106 -17.74 -0.35 3.78
CA ASP A 106 -18.73 0.54 4.37
C ASP A 106 -19.10 1.73 3.45
N ILE A 107 -18.11 2.38 2.83
CA ILE A 107 -18.38 3.54 1.96
C ILE A 107 -19.00 3.14 0.62
N ILE A 108 -18.67 1.95 0.11
CA ILE A 108 -19.23 1.40 -1.13
C ILE A 108 -20.68 0.96 -0.89
N GLU A 109 -20.95 0.19 0.16
CA GLU A 109 -22.29 -0.28 0.51
C GLU A 109 -23.26 0.88 0.79
N GLN A 110 -22.78 1.91 1.49
CA GLN A 110 -23.57 3.10 1.79
C GLN A 110 -23.71 4.03 0.58
N ASN A 111 -23.13 3.67 -0.57
CA ASN A 111 -23.07 4.45 -1.80
C ASN A 111 -22.62 5.90 -1.55
N LYS A 112 -21.68 6.08 -0.61
CA LYS A 112 -21.14 7.39 -0.26
C LYS A 112 -20.27 7.92 -1.38
N GLU A 113 -19.48 7.04 -2.01
CA GLU A 113 -18.69 7.35 -3.20
C GLU A 113 -18.94 6.34 -4.32
N PRO A 114 -19.42 6.79 -5.49
CA PRO A 114 -19.48 5.92 -6.66
C PRO A 114 -18.06 5.71 -7.20
N ILE A 115 -17.43 4.59 -6.83
CA ILE A 115 -16.16 4.14 -7.40
C ILE A 115 -16.34 2.82 -8.13
N LYS A 116 -15.71 2.68 -9.31
CA LYS A 116 -15.73 1.42 -10.05
C LYS A 116 -14.96 0.36 -9.28
N HIS A 117 -15.63 -0.74 -9.02
CA HIS A 117 -15.09 -1.88 -8.30
C HIS A 117 -15.73 -3.17 -8.82
N GLU A 118 -15.08 -4.29 -8.55
CA GLU A 118 -15.58 -5.64 -8.78
C GLU A 118 -15.50 -6.40 -7.45
N LEU A 119 -16.48 -7.26 -7.19
CA LEU A 119 -16.45 -8.15 -6.03
C LEU A 119 -15.81 -9.47 -6.44
N LEU A 120 -14.68 -9.82 -5.82
CA LEU A 120 -14.02 -11.11 -5.97
C LEU A 120 -14.46 -12.03 -4.84
N ASN A 121 -14.79 -13.28 -5.18
CA ASN A 121 -15.12 -14.36 -4.22
C ASN A 121 -16.18 -14.01 -3.13
N GLY A 122 -17.00 -12.98 -3.35
CA GLY A 122 -18.13 -12.62 -2.49
C GLY A 122 -17.85 -11.57 -1.41
N SER A 123 -16.60 -11.19 -1.16
CA SER A 123 -16.24 -10.19 -0.13
C SER A 123 -15.06 -9.30 -0.50
N ASP A 124 -14.16 -9.74 -1.38
CA ASP A 124 -12.94 -8.99 -1.66
C ASP A 124 -13.24 -7.89 -2.69
N ILE A 125 -12.86 -6.65 -2.40
CA ILE A 125 -13.16 -5.50 -3.26
C ILE A 125 -11.95 -5.21 -4.15
N LEU A 126 -12.14 -5.40 -5.46
CA LEU A 126 -11.18 -5.01 -6.48
C LEU A 126 -11.53 -3.64 -7.05
N LEU A 127 -10.74 -2.62 -6.75
CA LEU A 127 -10.93 -1.30 -7.35
C LEU A 127 -10.49 -1.30 -8.83
N THR A 128 -11.42 -0.98 -9.74
CA THR A 128 -11.21 -0.93 -11.20
C THR A 128 -11.34 0.48 -11.78
N ALA A 129 -11.47 1.49 -10.91
CA ALA A 129 -11.52 2.88 -11.29
C ALA A 129 -10.19 3.36 -11.90
N SER A 130 -10.26 4.41 -12.70
CA SER A 130 -9.06 4.99 -13.32
C SER A 130 -8.11 5.53 -12.24
N PRO A 131 -6.79 5.62 -12.52
CA PRO A 131 -5.83 6.20 -11.57
C PRO A 131 -6.21 7.61 -11.09
N LYS A 132 -6.91 8.39 -11.92
CA LYS A 132 -7.40 9.72 -11.56
C LYS A 132 -8.53 9.67 -10.53
N GLU A 133 -9.49 8.76 -10.70
CA GLU A 133 -10.59 8.55 -9.75
C GLU A 133 -10.05 8.02 -8.42
N LEU A 134 -9.11 7.07 -8.45
CA LEU A 134 -8.46 6.55 -7.25
C LEU A 134 -7.70 7.64 -6.49
N GLN A 135 -6.94 8.49 -7.19
CA GLN A 135 -6.26 9.63 -6.58
C GLN A 135 -7.24 10.61 -5.92
N GLN A 136 -8.41 10.84 -6.52
CA GLN A 136 -9.45 11.68 -5.93
C GLN A 136 -10.05 11.06 -4.67
N LEU A 137 -10.32 9.74 -4.70
CA LEU A 137 -10.82 9.01 -3.55
C LEU A 137 -9.82 9.08 -2.37
N VAL A 138 -8.58 8.68 -2.59
CA VAL A 138 -7.57 8.64 -1.52
C VAL A 138 -7.26 10.03 -0.97
N LEU A 139 -7.29 11.07 -1.81
CA LEU A 139 -7.12 12.45 -1.35
C LEU A 139 -8.30 12.91 -0.49
N LYS A 140 -9.54 12.55 -0.86
CA LYS A 140 -10.75 12.93 -0.12
C LYS A 140 -10.74 12.41 1.31
N TYR A 141 -10.20 11.21 1.51
CA TYR A 141 -10.16 10.54 2.81
C TYR A 141 -8.77 10.48 3.43
N ALA A 142 -7.83 11.28 2.94
CA ALA A 142 -6.44 11.23 3.38
C ALA A 142 -6.27 11.45 4.89
N ASP A 143 -7.15 12.22 5.54
CA ASP A 143 -7.13 12.46 6.99
C ASP A 143 -8.06 11.53 7.79
N ASP A 144 -8.86 10.69 7.13
CA ASP A 144 -9.73 9.75 7.82
C ASP A 144 -8.90 8.60 8.39
N LYS A 145 -8.73 8.60 9.72
CA LYS A 145 -7.98 7.55 10.42
C LYS A 145 -8.63 6.17 10.30
N LYS A 146 -9.92 6.10 9.98
CA LYS A 146 -10.58 4.83 9.67
C LYS A 146 -10.22 4.34 8.27
N ALA A 147 -9.92 5.24 7.34
CA ALA A 147 -9.48 4.87 6.00
C ALA A 147 -7.99 4.52 5.97
N PHE A 148 -7.18 5.24 6.75
CA PHE A 148 -5.73 5.10 6.81
C PHE A 148 -5.23 5.18 8.25
N ASP A 149 -5.03 4.03 8.88
CA ASP A 149 -4.34 3.94 10.16
C ASP A 149 -2.83 3.85 9.93
N ILE A 150 -2.11 4.93 10.22
CA ILE A 150 -0.66 5.01 9.93
C ILE A 150 0.11 4.30 11.02
N GLU A 151 0.85 3.27 10.61
CA GLU A 151 1.85 2.61 11.40
C GLU A 151 3.23 3.15 11.06
N TYR A 152 4.05 3.40 12.08
CA TYR A 152 5.38 3.96 11.91
C TYR A 152 6.45 2.89 12.07
N CYS A 153 7.36 2.85 11.11
CA CYS A 153 8.59 2.07 11.17
C CYS A 153 9.80 3.02 11.09
N HIS A 154 10.92 2.59 11.66
CA HIS A 154 12.14 3.39 11.73
C HIS A 154 13.25 2.77 10.90
N ARG A 155 14.21 3.58 10.45
CA ARG A 155 15.41 3.01 9.84
C ARG A 155 16.16 2.15 10.87
N PRO A 156 16.68 0.98 10.46
CA PRO A 156 17.58 0.21 11.31
C PRO A 156 18.86 1.02 11.57
N ASN A 157 19.34 0.99 12.81
CA ASN A 157 20.57 1.66 13.25
C ASN A 157 21.83 1.06 12.64
#